data_AF-A0A1T5F9H7-F1
#
_entry.id   AF-A0A1T5F9H7-F1
#
_cell.length_a   1.000
_cell.length_b   1.000
_cell.length_c   1.000
_cell.angle_alpha   90.00
_cell.angle_beta   90.00
_cell.angle_gamma   90.00
#
_symmetry.space_group_name_H-M   'P 1'
#
loop_
_entity.id
_entity.type
_entity.pdbx_description
1 polymer ?
#
loop_
_entity_poly.entity_id
_entity_poly.type
_entity_poly.pdbx_seq_one_letter_code
_entity_poly.pdbx_strand_id
1 'polypeptide(L)'
;MTKRSVLLDEASKQMKALKTIGHWRSIAVMISAIGIMLTYTGFASRQVNIIAAVPGIILLILSALSAMVMTIGIRSGRMNVEKILAAAEAAAN
;
A
#
# COMPACT_ATOMS: atom_id res chain seq x y z
N MET A 1 20.59 3.78 27.08
CA MET A 1 20.42 3.87 25.60
C MET A 1 20.66 5.32 25.19
N THR A 2 21.37 5.57 24.09
CA THR A 2 21.58 6.94 23.61
C THR A 2 20.38 7.39 22.78
N LYS A 3 20.12 8.71 22.71
CA LYS A 3 19.04 9.26 21.87
C LYS A 3 19.16 8.78 20.43
N ARG A 4 20.38 8.71 19.91
CA ARG A 4 20.72 8.15 18.59
C ARG A 4 20.28 6.70 18.43
N SER A 5 20.57 5.82 19.39
CA SER A 5 20.19 4.39 19.27
C SER A 5 18.68 4.18 19.23
N VAL A 6 17.91 5.01 19.94
CA VAL A 6 16.44 4.96 19.93
C VAL A 6 15.89 5.40 18.57
N LEU A 7 16.43 6.47 17.99
CA LEU A 7 16.00 6.96 16.68
C LEU A 7 16.30 5.94 15.56
N LEU A 8 17.47 5.28 15.61
CA LEU A 8 17.81 4.24 14.64
C LEU A 8 16.91 3.00 14.75
N ASP A 9 16.52 2.61 15.97
CA ASP A 9 15.56 1.52 16.19
C ASP A 9 14.17 1.88 15.62
N GLU A 10 13.70 3.10 15.85
CA GLU A 10 12.43 3.59 15.30
C GLU A 10 12.44 3.64 13.76
N ALA A 11 13.52 4.16 13.16
CA ALA A 11 13.70 4.16 11.70
C ALA A 11 13.67 2.73 11.12
N SER A 12 14.32 1.77 11.80
CA SER A 12 14.31 0.36 11.40
C SER A 12 12.90 -0.26 11.47
N LYS A 13 12.15 0.02 12.53
CA LYS A 13 10.74 -0.41 12.67
C LYS A 13 9.87 0.16 11.55
N GLN A 14 10.00 1.46 11.26
CA GLN A 14 9.25 2.10 10.18
C GLN A 14 9.64 1.57 8.80
N MET A 15 10.92 1.29 8.54
CA MET A 15 11.36 0.63 7.31
C MET A 15 10.73 -0.76 7.13
N LYS A 16 10.63 -1.56 8.22
CA LYS A 16 9.93 -2.86 8.18
C LYS A 16 8.44 -2.68 7.88
N ALA A 17 7.77 -1.74 8.54
CA ALA A 17 6.37 -1.44 8.28
C ALA A 17 6.13 -1.02 6.82
N LEU A 18 6.99 -0.16 6.26
CA LEU A 18 6.94 0.27 4.87
C LEU A 18 7.08 -0.90 3.89
N LYS A 19 7.95 -1.88 4.18
CA LYS A 19 8.09 -3.10 3.37
C LYS A 19 6.81 -3.93 3.39
N THR A 20 6.16 -4.05 4.55
CA THR A 20 4.88 -4.75 4.72
C THR A 20 3.77 -4.04 3.95
N ILE A 21 3.63 -2.72 4.09
CA ILE A 21 2.64 -1.92 3.34
C ILE A 21 2.89 -2.04 1.83
N GLY A 22 4.16 -2.08 1.40
CA GLY A 22 4.54 -2.34 0.01
C GLY A 22 4.02 -3.69 -0.51
N HIS A 23 4.13 -4.76 0.27
CA HIS A 23 3.56 -6.07 -0.09
C HIS A 23 2.03 -6.01 -0.22
N TRP A 24 1.35 -5.41 0.76
CA TRP A 24 -0.11 -5.27 0.72
C TRP A 24 -0.58 -4.43 -0.47
N ARG A 25 0.18 -3.40 -0.85
CA ARG A 25 -0.10 -2.59 -2.04
C ARG A 25 -0.03 -3.44 -3.30
N SER A 26 1.01 -4.27 -3.45
CA SER A 26 1.15 -5.17 -4.59
C SER A 26 -0.01 -6.17 -4.65
N ILE A 27 -0.42 -6.72 -3.51
CA ILE A 27 -1.60 -7.61 -3.43
C ILE A 27 -2.86 -6.88 -3.87
N ALA A 28 -3.08 -5.65 -3.40
CA ALA A 28 -4.24 -4.85 -3.81
C ALA A 28 -4.27 -4.63 -5.34
N VAL A 29 -3.13 -4.34 -5.96
CA VAL A 29 -3.02 -4.19 -7.43
C VAL A 29 -3.27 -5.51 -8.16
N MET A 30 -2.80 -6.65 -7.65
CA MET A 30 -3.11 -7.95 -8.25
C MET A 30 -4.61 -8.27 -8.15
N ILE A 31 -5.24 -7.98 -7.01
CA ILE A 31 -6.68 -8.11 -6.81
C ILE A 31 -7.47 -7.20 -7.77
N SER A 32 -7.00 -5.97 -8.02
CA SER A 32 -7.64 -5.09 -8.99
C SER A 32 -7.65 -5.69 -10.39
N ALA A 33 -6.56 -6.32 -10.82
CA ALA A 33 -6.48 -6.97 -12.13
C ALA A 33 -7.51 -8.12 -12.26
N ILE A 34 -7.71 -8.91 -11.20
CA ILE A 34 -8.77 -9.92 -11.15
C ILE A 34 -10.16 -9.27 -11.24
N GLY A 35 -10.37 -8.15 -10.54
CA GLY A 35 -11.61 -7.36 -10.63
C GLY A 35 -11.89 -6.87 -12.05
N ILE A 36 -10.87 -6.42 -12.79
CA ILE A 36 -11.01 -6.01 -14.20
C ILE A 36 -11.49 -7.21 -15.02
N MET A 37 -10.83 -8.36 -14.86
CA MET A 37 -11.16 -9.58 -15.60
C MET A 37 -12.62 -10.02 -15.35
N LEU A 38 -13.06 -10.07 -14.08
CA LEU A 38 -14.44 -10.43 -13.71
C LEU A 38 -15.48 -9.44 -14.25
N THR A 39 -15.17 -8.16 -14.18
CA THR A 39 -16.03 -7.10 -14.72
C THR A 39 -16.17 -7.26 -16.23
N TYR A 40 -15.05 -7.43 -16.94
CA TYR A 40 -15.03 -7.59 -18.38
C TYR A 40 -15.81 -8.84 -18.83
N THR A 41 -15.58 -10.00 -18.20
CA THR A 41 -16.32 -11.23 -18.53
C THR A 41 -17.81 -11.13 -18.23
N GLY A 42 -18.18 -10.40 -17.16
CA GLY A 42 -19.58 -10.14 -16.81
C GLY A 42 -20.33 -9.26 -17.81
N PHE A 43 -19.64 -8.31 -18.45
CA PHE A 43 -20.23 -7.44 -19.48
C PHE A 43 -20.13 -7.99 -20.90
N ALA A 44 -19.08 -8.77 -21.20
CA ALA A 44 -18.84 -9.32 -22.54
C ALA A 44 -19.71 -10.56 -22.88
N SER A 45 -20.47 -11.09 -21.91
CA SER A 45 -21.39 -12.20 -22.13
C SER A 45 -22.61 -11.79 -22.98
N ARG A 46 -23.18 -12.76 -23.72
CA ARG A 46 -24.32 -12.55 -24.65
C ARG A 46 -25.54 -11.89 -24.00
N GLN A 47 -25.69 -12.09 -22.69
CA GLN A 47 -26.53 -11.30 -21.79
C GLN A 47 -25.63 -10.86 -20.63
N VAL A 48 -25.81 -9.64 -20.10
CA VAL A 48 -25.00 -9.13 -18.98
C VAL A 48 -25.14 -10.06 -17.78
N ASN A 49 -24.04 -10.65 -17.33
CA ASN A 49 -24.01 -11.46 -16.13
C ASN A 49 -23.76 -10.55 -14.91
N ILE A 50 -24.86 -10.06 -14.33
CA ILE A 50 -24.84 -9.15 -13.17
C ILE A 50 -24.09 -9.76 -11.97
N ILE A 51 -24.16 -11.08 -11.81
CA ILE A 51 -23.48 -11.83 -10.74
C ILE A 51 -21.96 -11.75 -10.90
N ALA A 52 -21.44 -11.64 -12.12
CA ALA A 52 -20.02 -11.43 -12.38
C ALA A 52 -19.63 -9.94 -12.41
N ALA A 53 -20.47 -9.09 -13.01
CA ALA A 53 -20.17 -7.68 -13.22
C ALA A 53 -20.15 -6.85 -11.92
N VAL A 54 -21.14 -7.03 -11.04
CA VAL A 54 -21.26 -6.21 -9.81
C VAL A 54 -20.11 -6.48 -8.82
N PRO A 55 -19.77 -7.74 -8.49
CA PRO A 55 -18.63 -8.02 -7.61
C PRO A 55 -17.30 -7.53 -8.20
N GLY A 56 -17.13 -7.61 -9.52
CA GLY A 56 -15.95 -7.08 -10.20
C GLY A 56 -15.76 -5.57 -9.98
N ILE A 57 -16.83 -4.78 -10.13
CA ILE A 57 -16.82 -3.33 -9.89
C ILE A 57 -16.49 -3.02 -8.42
N ILE A 58 -17.12 -3.73 -7.49
CA ILE A 58 -16.86 -3.54 -6.05
C ILE A 58 -15.38 -3.83 -5.74
N LEU A 59 -14.86 -4.93 -6.28
CA LEU A 59 -13.46 -5.32 -6.08
C LEU A 59 -12.49 -4.27 -6.64
N LEU A 60 -12.81 -3.67 -7.79
CA LEU A 60 -12.02 -2.60 -8.40
C LEU A 60 -11.97 -1.36 -7.52
N ILE A 61 -13.11 -0.91 -7.00
CA ILE A 61 -13.18 0.29 -6.15
C ILE A 61 -12.37 0.06 -4.88
N LEU A 62 -12.59 -1.07 -4.19
CA LEU A 62 -11.90 -1.36 -2.93
C LEU A 62 -10.38 -1.51 -3.10
N SER A 63 -9.96 -2.20 -4.15
CA SER A 63 -8.53 -2.38 -4.44
C SER A 63 -7.85 -1.08 -4.83
N ALA A 64 -8.49 -0.24 -5.65
CA ALA A 64 -7.97 1.06 -6.04
C ALA A 64 -7.82 2.00 -4.83
N LEU A 65 -8.85 2.10 -3.97
CA LEU A 65 -8.80 2.91 -2.75
C LEU A 65 -7.71 2.42 -1.80
N SER A 66 -7.60 1.10 -1.61
CA SER A 66 -6.56 0.50 -0.77
C SER A 66 -5.16 0.82 -1.30
N ALA A 67 -4.93 0.62 -2.60
CA ALA A 67 -3.65 0.92 -3.24
C ALA A 67 -3.30 2.41 -3.15
N MET A 68 -4.28 3.31 -3.29
CA MET A 68 -4.10 4.76 -3.14
C MET A 68 -3.64 5.11 -1.72
N VAL A 69 -4.37 4.65 -0.69
CA VAL A 69 -4.03 4.91 0.72
C VAL A 69 -2.64 4.37 1.06
N MET A 70 -2.31 3.14 0.62
CA MET A 70 -0.99 2.55 0.83
C MET A 70 0.13 3.33 0.12
N THR A 71 -0.14 3.87 -1.08
CA THR A 71 0.83 4.70 -1.82
C THR A 71 1.13 6.00 -1.08
N ILE A 72 0.10 6.67 -0.56
CA ILE A 72 0.24 7.88 0.27
C ILE A 72 0.99 7.55 1.58
N GLY A 73 0.63 6.43 2.22
CA GLY A 73 1.29 5.95 3.43
C GLY A 73 2.78 5.65 3.22
N ILE A 74 3.14 5.00 2.11
CA ILE A 74 4.55 4.71 1.77
C ILE A 74 5.34 6.00 1.56
N ARG A 75 4.79 6.96 0.81
CA ARG A 75 5.46 8.25 0.55
C ARG A 75 5.70 9.00 1.86
N SER A 76 4.67 9.11 2.69
CA SER A 76 4.72 9.85 3.96
C SER A 76 5.65 9.15 4.96
N GLY A 77 5.59 7.83 5.05
CA GLY A 77 6.47 7.07 5.96
C GLY A 77 7.94 7.10 5.55
N ARG A 78 8.27 7.12 4.24
CA ARG A 78 9.65 7.31 3.77
C ARG A 78 10.21 8.67 4.22
N MET A 79 9.43 9.73 4.06
CA MET A 79 9.81 11.06 4.56
C MET A 79 10.00 11.09 6.08
N ASN A 80 9.19 10.32 6.83
CA ASN A 80 9.35 10.21 8.29
C ASN A 80 10.65 9.49 8.66
N VAL A 81 11.01 8.41 7.97
CA VAL A 81 12.29 7.72 8.16
C VAL A 81 13.47 8.65 7.88
N GLU A 82 13.43 9.40 6.77
CA GLU A 82 14.49 10.36 6.42
C GLU A 82 14.69 11.42 7.52
N LYS A 83 13.59 11.96 8.07
CA LYS A 83 13.65 12.92 9.19
C LYS A 83 14.24 12.31 10.46
N ILE A 84 13.91 11.06 10.77
CA ILE A 84 14.43 10.35 11.94
C ILE A 84 15.93 10.09 11.79
N LEU A 85 16.39 9.69 10.61
CA LEU A 85 17.80 9.47 10.31
C LEU A 85 18.61 10.78 10.44
N ALA A 86 18.11 11.87 9.87
CA ALA A 86 18.73 13.19 10.01
C ALA A 86 18.81 13.63 11.49
N ALA A 87 17.76 13.39 12.27
CA ALA A 87 17.78 13.67 13.71
C ALA A 87 18.76 12.78 14.50
N ALA A 88 18.99 11.55 14.04
CA ALA A 88 19.96 10.63 14.65
C ALA A 88 21.41 11.05 14.36
N GLU A 89 21.69 11.56 13.16
CA GLU A 89 22.99 12.14 12.79
C GLU A 89 23.29 13.40 13.59
N ALA A 90 22.32 14.31 13.71
CA ALA A 90 22.46 15.53 14.51
C ALA A 90 22.70 15.24 16.00
N ALA A 91 22.20 14.11 16.53
CA ALA A 91 22.43 13.69 17.91
C ALA A 91 23.75 12.93 18.12
N ALA A 92 24.51 12.69 17.03
CA ALA A 92 25.82 12.04 17.07
C ALA A 92 26.98 13.06 17.05
N ASN A 93 26.69 14.29 16.61
CA ASN A 93 27.58 15.45 16.65
C ASN A 93 27.39 16.22 17.96
#